data_AF-A0A0A1UNK3-F1
#
_entry.id   AF-A0A0A1UNK3-F1
#
_cell.length_a   1.000
_cell.length_b   1.000
_cell.length_c   1.000
_cell.angle_alpha   90.00
_cell.angle_beta   90.00
_cell.angle_gamma   90.00
#
_symmetry.space_group_name_H-M   'P 1'
#
loop_
_entity.id
_entity.type
_entity.pdbx_description
1 polymer ?
#
loop_
_entity_poly.entity_id
_entity_poly.type
_entity_poly.pdbx_seq_one_letter_code
_entity_poly.pdbx_strand_id
1 'polypeptide(L)'
;MSSTPLLSQNGLPAPVIMQDHPVFLRCSHSPWRWIPQNALVGLRGCVLAYLVATSVMTGHYKMNVEESEDSPLANMFDFSLISYAMTFMYHLITFAWTFTHLYYPEPNEVEGRAERWIIKTMSLPRNMASQRKQFHFNLFYIATTVFCFMNSTIYWFVTRQHDAGDAANVASKVAANVIGASVNMSSAATLPDTPFSDLFGEGWFTGFMKINMHAINSCIMTIECLFFNSIKKPHAIGSSILCTAALSGLYLVWGGIGKSVSGKFPFFWMDEEQVGSKEAVSLYCTGFVGLSVMMFALMHGFVGIRESLTRRSESRGANESLDS
;
A
#
# COMPACT_ATOMS: atom_id res chain seq x y z
N MET A 1 -7.92 33.94 8.87
CA MET A 1 -7.22 32.66 8.64
C MET A 1 -7.57 32.21 7.23
N SER A 2 -6.65 32.44 6.30
CA SER A 2 -6.89 32.32 4.86
C SER A 2 -6.90 30.84 4.47
N SER A 3 -8.08 30.33 4.12
CA SER A 3 -8.19 29.18 3.24
C SER A 3 -7.67 29.62 1.88
N THR A 4 -6.56 29.03 1.41
CA THR A 4 -6.11 29.20 0.03
C THR A 4 -7.22 28.66 -0.87
N PRO A 5 -7.96 29.50 -1.61
CA PRO A 5 -9.05 29.02 -2.44
C PRO A 5 -8.43 28.54 -3.75
N LEU A 6 -8.17 27.25 -3.89
CA LEU A 6 -7.78 26.67 -5.19
C LEU A 6 -8.99 26.43 -6.11
N LEU A 7 -10.12 27.09 -5.86
CA LEU A 7 -11.33 26.99 -6.66
C LEU A 7 -12.12 28.32 -6.64
N SER A 8 -11.61 29.36 -7.30
CA SER A 8 -12.47 30.42 -7.83
C SER A 8 -12.23 30.55 -9.33
N GLN A 9 -13.03 29.82 -10.12
CA GLN A 9 -13.25 30.11 -11.53
C GLN A 9 -14.01 31.44 -11.63
N ASN A 10 -13.29 32.56 -11.59
CA ASN A 10 -13.85 33.85 -11.95
C ASN A 10 -13.87 33.96 -13.49
N GLY A 11 -14.98 33.54 -14.09
CA GLY A 11 -15.60 34.17 -15.26
C GLY A 11 -14.80 34.32 -16.58
N LEU A 12 -13.64 33.69 -16.76
CA LEU A 12 -12.89 33.73 -18.02
C LEU A 12 -13.22 32.49 -18.88
N PRO A 13 -13.34 32.64 -20.22
CA PRO A 13 -13.60 31.51 -21.10
C PRO A 13 -12.48 30.48 -20.91
N ALA A 14 -12.89 29.21 -20.77
CA ALA A 14 -11.98 28.10 -20.49
C ALA A 14 -10.86 28.08 -21.54
N PRO A 15 -9.57 28.25 -21.15
CA PRO A 15 -8.51 27.91 -22.08
C PRO A 15 -8.61 26.41 -22.34
N VAL A 16 -8.48 26.04 -23.61
CA VAL A 16 -8.55 24.66 -24.18
C VAL A 16 -7.52 23.69 -23.54
N ILE A 17 -6.73 24.16 -22.56
CA ILE A 17 -5.90 23.34 -21.68
C ILE A 17 -6.16 23.83 -20.25
N MET A 18 -7.11 23.19 -19.56
CA MET A 18 -7.30 23.36 -18.11
C MET A 18 -5.95 23.05 -17.46
N GLN A 19 -5.25 24.05 -16.90
CA GLN A 19 -3.98 23.84 -16.20
C GLN A 19 -4.26 23.05 -14.91
N ASP A 20 -4.40 21.74 -15.05
CA ASP A 20 -4.51 20.83 -13.94
C ASP A 20 -3.21 20.92 -13.13
N HIS A 21 -3.34 21.15 -11.81
CA HIS A 21 -2.18 21.24 -10.93
C HIS A 21 -1.28 19.98 -11.04
N PRO A 22 0.05 20.12 -10.96
CA PRO A 22 0.98 19.01 -11.02
C PRO A 22 0.72 18.02 -9.88
N VAL A 23 1.04 16.74 -10.12
CA VAL A 23 0.79 15.64 -9.16
C VAL A 23 1.37 15.90 -7.76
N PHE A 24 2.52 16.59 -7.69
CA PHE A 24 3.18 16.94 -6.43
C PHE A 24 2.35 17.88 -5.55
N LEU A 25 1.65 18.84 -6.16
CA LEU A 25 0.73 19.70 -5.41
C LEU A 25 -0.52 18.92 -5.04
N ARG A 26 -1.04 18.09 -5.94
CA ARG A 26 -2.23 17.28 -5.67
C ARG A 26 -2.06 16.30 -4.52
N CYS A 27 -0.87 15.72 -4.34
CA CYS A 27 -0.61 14.87 -3.18
C CYS A 27 -0.47 15.65 -1.87
N SER A 28 -0.13 16.94 -1.93
CA SER A 28 -0.03 17.80 -0.76
C SER A 28 -1.34 18.48 -0.37
N HIS A 29 -2.42 18.27 -1.13
CA HIS A 29 -3.72 18.90 -0.90
C HIS A 29 -4.84 17.87 -0.86
N SER A 30 -5.68 17.99 0.16
CA SER A 30 -6.91 17.21 0.28
C SER A 30 -7.94 17.69 -0.76
N PRO A 31 -8.75 16.80 -1.34
CA PRO A 31 -9.85 17.18 -2.21
C PRO A 31 -11.06 17.73 -1.42
N TRP A 32 -11.03 17.66 -0.09
CA TRP A 32 -12.16 17.98 0.77
C TRP A 32 -12.00 19.37 1.41
N ARG A 33 -12.99 20.25 1.22
CA ARG A 33 -12.98 21.60 1.81
C ARG A 33 -12.95 21.61 3.34
N TRP A 34 -13.45 20.55 3.98
CA TRP A 34 -13.48 20.40 5.42
C TRP A 34 -12.17 19.89 6.02
N ILE A 35 -11.18 19.49 5.19
CA ILE A 35 -9.82 19.17 5.64
C ILE A 35 -8.91 20.34 5.25
N PRO A 36 -8.70 21.33 6.14
CA PRO A 36 -7.75 22.39 5.88
C PRO A 36 -6.31 21.87 5.90
N GLN A 37 -5.37 22.63 5.31
CA GLN A 37 -3.98 22.21 5.12
C GLN A 37 -3.27 21.84 6.44
N ASN A 38 -3.51 22.57 7.53
CA ASN A 38 -2.95 22.28 8.84
C ASN A 38 -3.48 20.94 9.41
N ALA A 39 -4.76 20.64 9.23
CA ALA A 39 -5.34 19.35 9.61
C ALA A 39 -4.75 18.21 8.77
N LEU A 40 -4.56 18.42 7.46
CA LEU A 40 -3.93 17.43 6.58
C LEU A 40 -2.49 17.11 7.02
N VAL A 41 -1.70 18.11 7.41
CA VAL A 41 -0.37 17.89 7.98
C VAL A 41 -0.44 17.02 9.24
N GLY A 42 -1.37 17.33 10.15
CA GLY A 42 -1.59 16.53 11.37
C GLY A 42 -1.97 15.08 11.07
N LEU A 43 -2.92 14.86 10.15
CA LEU A 43 -3.37 13.52 9.74
C LEU A 43 -2.25 12.71 9.09
N ARG A 44 -1.47 13.32 8.18
CA ARG A 44 -0.29 12.67 7.59
C ARG A 44 0.78 12.37 8.63
N GLY A 45 0.98 13.27 9.60
CA GLY A 45 1.87 13.07 10.74
C GLY A 45 1.46 11.88 11.61
N CYS A 46 0.16 11.72 11.90
CA CYS A 46 -0.36 10.56 12.62
C CYS A 46 -0.12 9.25 11.88
N VAL A 47 -0.36 9.22 10.56
CA VAL A 47 -0.06 8.02 9.75
C VAL A 47 1.43 7.72 9.73
N LEU A 48 2.29 8.74 9.56
CA LEU A 48 3.73 8.53 9.57
C LEU A 48 4.22 8.04 10.95
N ALA A 49 3.71 8.59 12.05
CA ALA A 49 4.03 8.14 13.40
C ALA A 49 3.61 6.68 13.62
N TYR A 50 2.42 6.30 13.14
CA TYR A 50 1.95 4.90 13.16
C TYR A 50 2.89 3.97 12.36
N LEU A 51 3.31 4.40 11.17
CA LEU A 51 4.25 3.64 10.36
C LEU A 51 5.62 3.54 11.06
N VAL A 52 6.16 4.60 11.65
CA VAL A 52 7.42 4.49 12.43
C VAL A 52 7.29 3.51 13.59
N ALA A 53 6.21 3.58 14.38
CA ALA A 53 5.99 2.67 15.50
C ALA A 53 5.87 1.20 15.03
N THR A 54 5.09 0.96 13.99
CA THR A 54 4.92 -0.40 13.43
C THR A 54 6.16 -0.92 12.72
N SER A 55 7.06 -0.05 12.24
CA SER A 55 8.35 -0.47 11.67
C SER A 55 9.21 -1.15 12.73
N VAL A 56 9.28 -0.56 13.93
CA VAL A 56 10.00 -1.13 15.07
C VAL A 56 9.37 -2.46 15.49
N MET A 57 8.03 -2.51 15.58
CA MET A 57 7.31 -3.75 15.91
C MET A 57 7.52 -4.84 14.86
N THR A 58 7.53 -4.48 13.57
CA THR A 58 7.77 -5.41 12.45
C THR A 58 9.18 -5.98 12.50
N GLY A 59 10.18 -5.13 12.75
CA GLY A 59 11.56 -5.58 12.95
C GLY A 59 11.68 -6.56 14.13
N HIS A 60 11.07 -6.23 15.28
CA HIS A 60 11.05 -7.12 16.43
C HIS A 60 10.36 -8.45 16.12
N TYR A 61 9.21 -8.41 15.44
CA TYR A 61 8.45 -9.60 15.06
C TYR A 61 9.28 -10.53 14.17
N LYS A 62 9.84 -9.99 13.08
CA LYS A 62 10.64 -10.75 12.09
C LYS A 62 11.96 -11.29 12.64
N MET A 63 12.51 -10.69 13.69
CA MET A 63 13.80 -11.11 14.26
C MET A 63 13.68 -12.02 15.47
N ASN A 64 12.63 -11.86 16.28
CA ASN A 64 12.56 -12.49 17.60
C ASN A 64 11.31 -13.34 17.85
N VAL A 65 10.27 -13.23 17.01
CA VAL A 65 8.97 -13.88 17.25
C VAL A 65 8.59 -14.83 16.12
N GLU A 66 8.80 -14.42 14.87
CA GLU A 66 8.60 -15.29 13.73
C GLU A 66 9.74 -16.31 13.70
N GLU A 67 9.43 -17.55 14.09
CA GLU A 67 10.35 -18.68 13.98
C GLU A 67 10.54 -19.03 12.51
N SER A 68 11.48 -18.35 11.85
CA SER A 68 11.94 -18.74 10.51
C SER A 68 13.33 -19.38 10.63
N GLU A 69 13.49 -20.59 10.10
CA GLU A 69 14.81 -21.20 9.85
C GLU A 69 15.59 -20.47 8.73
N ASP A 70 15.05 -19.36 8.23
CA ASP A 70 15.53 -18.67 7.06
C ASP A 70 16.63 -17.66 7.39
N SER A 71 17.49 -17.42 6.39
CA SER A 71 18.47 -16.34 6.46
C SER A 71 17.74 -15.00 6.68
N PRO A 72 18.20 -14.13 7.60
CA PRO A 72 17.61 -12.80 7.81
C PRO A 72 17.48 -11.96 6.53
N LEU A 73 18.29 -12.26 5.51
CA LEU A 73 18.23 -11.63 4.18
C LEU A 73 16.95 -11.98 3.39
N ALA A 74 16.26 -13.09 3.71
CA ALA A 74 14.99 -13.48 3.10
C ALA A 74 13.93 -12.38 3.25
N ASN A 75 13.96 -11.64 4.37
CA ASN A 75 13.06 -10.53 4.65
C ASN A 75 13.16 -9.39 3.63
N MET A 76 14.28 -9.25 2.90
CA MET A 76 14.42 -8.24 1.84
C MET A 76 13.62 -8.58 0.57
N PHE A 77 13.19 -9.83 0.44
CA PHE A 77 12.43 -10.33 -0.71
C PHE A 77 10.95 -10.52 -0.39
N ASP A 78 10.55 -10.39 0.87
CA ASP A 78 9.16 -10.48 1.32
C ASP A 78 8.32 -9.34 0.72
N PHE A 79 7.26 -9.72 -0.02
CA PHE A 79 6.36 -8.78 -0.68
C PHE A 79 5.68 -7.81 0.30
N SER A 80 5.36 -8.28 1.49
CA SER A 80 4.69 -7.51 2.53
C SER A 80 5.62 -6.42 3.07
N LEU A 81 6.88 -6.76 3.29
CA LEU A 81 7.91 -5.79 3.72
C LEU A 81 8.24 -4.78 2.63
N ILE A 82 8.30 -5.19 1.35
CA ILE A 82 8.49 -4.26 0.23
C ILE A 82 7.28 -3.31 0.13
N SER A 83 6.06 -3.83 0.18
CA SER A 83 4.84 -3.02 0.13
C SER A 83 4.79 -2.02 1.30
N TYR A 84 5.15 -2.48 2.50
CA TYR A 84 5.27 -1.64 3.68
C TYR A 84 6.32 -0.54 3.50
N ALA A 85 7.51 -0.87 3.01
CA ALA A 85 8.58 0.09 2.77
C ALA A 85 8.17 1.15 1.73
N MET A 86 7.46 0.74 0.67
CA MET A 86 6.91 1.67 -0.32
C MET A 86 5.86 2.61 0.29
N THR A 87 4.98 2.11 1.16
CA THR A 87 3.99 2.92 1.89
C THR A 87 4.66 3.89 2.85
N PHE A 88 5.65 3.43 3.62
CA PHE A 88 6.45 4.26 4.50
C PHE A 88 7.10 5.41 3.72
N MET A 89 7.79 5.09 2.61
CA MET A 89 8.45 6.09 1.78
C MET A 89 7.47 7.08 1.15
N TYR A 90 6.31 6.60 0.67
CA TYR A 90 5.27 7.46 0.14
C TYR A 90 4.74 8.44 1.20
N HIS A 91 4.43 7.97 2.41
CA HIS A 91 3.95 8.82 3.49
C HIS A 91 5.02 9.77 4.03
N LEU A 92 6.29 9.36 4.06
CA LEU A 92 7.40 10.23 4.41
C LEU A 92 7.52 11.39 3.41
N ILE A 93 7.52 11.08 2.10
CA ILE A 93 7.62 12.09 1.04
C ILE A 93 6.43 13.05 1.08
N THR A 94 5.20 12.51 1.13
CA THR A 94 4.01 13.34 1.10
C THR A 94 3.82 14.15 2.37
N PHE A 95 4.19 13.63 3.55
CA PHE A 95 4.25 14.40 4.79
C PHE A 95 5.25 15.55 4.67
N ALA A 96 6.48 15.28 4.24
CA ALA A 96 7.52 16.29 4.05
C ALA A 96 7.06 17.41 3.10
N TRP A 97 6.47 17.06 1.96
CA TRP A 97 5.94 18.04 1.02
C TRP A 97 4.76 18.83 1.57
N THR A 98 3.82 18.18 2.26
CA THR A 98 2.64 18.86 2.83
C THR A 98 3.07 19.83 3.94
N PHE A 99 4.01 19.42 4.79
CA PHE A 99 4.56 20.21 5.89
C PHE A 99 5.34 21.41 5.36
N THR A 100 6.30 21.20 4.47
CA THR A 100 7.11 22.28 3.90
C THR A 100 6.27 23.22 3.03
N HIS A 101 5.28 22.71 2.30
CA HIS A 101 4.38 23.56 1.52
C HIS A 101 3.53 24.49 2.38
N LEU A 102 3.19 24.09 3.62
CA LEU A 102 2.44 24.93 4.56
C LEU A 102 3.35 25.90 5.33
N TYR A 103 4.44 25.41 5.93
CA TYR A 103 5.25 26.19 6.87
C TYR A 103 6.47 26.87 6.24
N TYR A 104 6.94 26.38 5.09
CA TYR A 104 8.12 26.87 4.39
C TYR A 104 7.83 27.04 2.89
N PRO A 105 6.86 27.89 2.51
CA PRO A 105 6.45 28.07 1.11
C PRO A 105 7.59 28.58 0.22
N GLU A 106 8.57 29.28 0.81
CA GLU A 106 9.76 29.79 0.14
C GLU A 106 11.05 29.19 0.74
N PRO A 107 11.45 27.96 0.34
CA PRO A 107 12.61 27.27 0.92
C PRO A 107 13.95 28.01 0.79
N ASN A 108 14.04 29.01 -0.10
CA ASN A 108 15.27 29.78 -0.31
C ASN A 108 15.45 30.90 0.72
N GLU A 109 14.37 31.32 1.40
CA GLU A 109 14.40 32.38 2.40
C GLU A 109 14.82 31.87 3.79
N VAL A 110 14.83 30.55 3.99
CA VAL A 110 15.26 29.91 5.25
C VAL A 110 16.71 30.29 5.57
N GLU A 111 16.93 30.80 6.78
CA GLU A 111 18.24 31.14 7.31
C GLU A 111 19.06 29.88 7.65
N GLY A 112 20.39 29.98 7.61
CA GLY A 112 21.27 28.86 7.92
C GLY A 112 21.51 27.87 6.77
N ARG A 113 22.75 27.38 6.66
CA ARG A 113 23.16 26.48 5.56
C ARG A 113 22.58 25.08 5.68
N ALA A 114 22.59 24.52 6.89
CA ALA A 114 22.12 23.16 7.16
C ALA A 114 20.58 23.09 7.11
N GLU A 115 19.89 24.03 7.76
CA GLU A 115 18.43 24.10 7.77
C GLU A 115 17.86 24.29 6.37
N ARG A 116 18.37 25.26 5.60
CA ARG A 116 18.01 25.45 4.19
C ARG A 116 18.21 24.18 3.37
N TRP A 117 19.28 23.43 3.60
CA TRP A 117 19.53 22.18 2.87
C TRP A 117 18.48 21.10 3.21
N ILE A 118 18.14 20.95 4.49
CA ILE A 118 17.10 20.01 4.94
C ILE A 118 15.74 20.40 4.35
N ILE A 119 15.31 21.64 4.55
CA ILE A 119 14.00 22.13 4.07
C ILE A 119 13.89 21.97 2.56
N LYS A 120 14.93 22.33 1.81
CA LYS A 120 14.94 22.21 0.35
C LYS A 120 14.88 20.76 -0.14
N THR A 121 15.45 19.82 0.59
CA THR A 121 15.39 18.39 0.29
C THR A 121 13.99 17.83 0.57
N MET A 122 13.36 18.30 1.66
CA MET A 122 12.01 17.93 2.06
C MET A 122 10.90 18.68 1.32
N SER A 123 11.26 19.67 0.48
CA SER A 123 10.32 20.50 -0.26
C SER A 123 9.88 19.87 -1.58
N LEU A 124 8.81 20.43 -2.14
CA LEU A 124 8.32 20.09 -3.46
C LEU A 124 9.43 20.21 -4.53
N PRO A 125 9.39 19.38 -5.60
CA PRO A 125 10.40 19.43 -6.66
C PRO A 125 10.48 20.81 -7.32
N ARG A 126 11.69 21.37 -7.49
CA ARG A 126 11.88 22.71 -8.10
C ARG A 126 11.26 22.87 -9.49
N ASN A 127 11.23 21.81 -10.30
CA ASN A 127 10.57 21.80 -11.60
C ASN A 127 9.34 20.90 -11.53
N MET A 128 8.23 21.46 -11.05
CA MET A 128 6.95 20.77 -10.95
C MET A 128 6.31 20.52 -12.32
N ALA A 129 6.67 21.29 -13.35
CA ALA A 129 6.14 21.14 -14.72
C ALA A 129 6.78 19.97 -15.51
N SER A 130 7.84 19.36 -14.97
CA SER A 130 8.52 18.24 -15.64
C SER A 130 7.62 17.00 -15.73
N GLN A 131 7.16 16.70 -16.94
CA GLN A 131 6.30 15.53 -17.23
C GLN A 131 6.93 14.21 -16.80
N ARG A 132 8.25 14.05 -16.99
CA ARG A 132 8.98 12.84 -16.54
C ARG A 132 8.88 12.68 -15.03
N LYS A 133 9.15 13.74 -14.25
CA LYS A 133 9.09 13.65 -12.78
C LYS A 133 7.66 13.36 -12.31
N GLN A 134 6.67 14.01 -12.92
CA GLN A 134 5.27 13.77 -12.61
C GLN A 134 4.88 12.32 -12.90
N PHE A 135 5.30 11.77 -14.05
CA PHE A 135 5.06 10.38 -14.42
C PHE A 135 5.68 9.39 -13.41
N HIS A 136 6.95 9.55 -13.04
CA HIS A 136 7.61 8.63 -12.11
C HIS A 136 7.00 8.67 -10.71
N PHE A 137 6.68 9.86 -10.20
CA PHE A 137 6.02 9.96 -8.89
C PHE A 137 4.61 9.38 -8.92
N ASN A 138 3.86 9.64 -10.00
CA ASN A 138 2.53 9.06 -10.15
C ASN A 138 2.59 7.52 -10.29
N LEU A 139 3.57 6.99 -11.02
CA LEU A 139 3.82 5.55 -11.11
C LEU A 139 4.20 4.97 -9.75
N PHE A 140 5.03 5.65 -8.97
CA PHE A 140 5.36 5.24 -7.60
C PHE A 140 4.11 5.18 -6.72
N TYR A 141 3.27 6.23 -6.72
CA TYR A 141 2.00 6.23 -5.99
C TYR A 141 1.06 5.08 -6.40
N ILE A 142 0.93 4.85 -7.71
CA ILE A 142 0.13 3.75 -8.26
C ILE A 142 0.70 2.41 -7.78
N ALA A 143 1.99 2.17 -7.97
CA ALA A 143 2.64 0.92 -7.58
C ALA A 143 2.51 0.65 -6.08
N THR A 144 2.75 1.64 -5.23
CA THR A 144 2.57 1.53 -3.77
C THR A 144 1.14 1.11 -3.41
N THR A 145 0.14 1.79 -3.99
CA THR A 145 -1.27 1.49 -3.72
C THR A 145 -1.66 0.10 -4.19
N VAL A 146 -1.31 -0.24 -5.42
CA VAL A 146 -1.60 -1.54 -6.05
C VAL A 146 -0.93 -2.67 -5.28
N PHE A 147 0.34 -2.54 -4.91
CA PHE A 147 1.07 -3.57 -4.17
C PHE A 147 0.48 -3.77 -2.77
N CYS A 148 0.02 -2.70 -2.10
CA CYS A 148 -0.71 -2.85 -0.83
C CYS A 148 -2.00 -3.67 -1.00
N PHE A 149 -2.77 -3.39 -2.04
CA PHE A 149 -4.00 -4.14 -2.30
C PHE A 149 -3.71 -5.59 -2.68
N MET A 150 -2.71 -5.83 -3.52
CA MET A 150 -2.23 -7.17 -3.86
C MET A 150 -1.79 -7.92 -2.60
N ASN A 151 -1.00 -7.30 -1.72
CA ASN A 151 -0.49 -7.93 -0.50
C ASN A 151 -1.65 -8.38 0.39
N SER A 152 -2.65 -7.52 0.57
CA SER A 152 -3.87 -7.87 1.30
C SER A 152 -4.63 -9.00 0.62
N THR A 153 -4.89 -8.90 -0.69
CA THR A 153 -5.64 -9.95 -1.40
C THR A 153 -4.94 -11.29 -1.36
N ILE A 154 -3.63 -11.32 -1.62
CA ILE A 154 -2.84 -12.56 -1.63
C ILE A 154 -2.84 -13.19 -0.25
N TYR A 155 -2.55 -12.43 0.81
CA TYR A 155 -2.51 -12.99 2.15
C TYR A 155 -3.87 -13.55 2.59
N TRP A 156 -4.92 -12.74 2.51
CA TRP A 156 -6.23 -13.10 3.07
C TRP A 156 -6.95 -14.20 2.29
N PHE A 157 -6.77 -14.25 0.96
CA PHE A 157 -7.50 -15.19 0.09
C PHE A 157 -6.66 -16.36 -0.41
N VAL A 158 -5.33 -16.25 -0.41
CA VAL A 158 -4.44 -17.29 -0.95
C VAL A 158 -3.57 -17.89 0.15
N THR A 159 -2.64 -17.10 0.71
CA THR A 159 -1.64 -17.60 1.67
C THR A 159 -2.29 -18.17 2.93
N ARG A 160 -3.19 -17.41 3.57
CA ARG A 160 -3.86 -17.86 4.80
C ARG A 160 -4.69 -19.13 4.61
N GLN A 161 -5.32 -19.29 3.44
CA GLN A 161 -6.11 -20.49 3.13
C GLN A 161 -5.21 -21.70 2.89
N HIS A 162 -4.07 -21.49 2.24
CA HIS A 162 -3.04 -22.50 2.05
C HIS A 162 -2.48 -22.97 3.39
N ASP A 163 -2.07 -22.05 4.26
CA ASP A 163 -1.48 -22.37 5.56
C ASP A 163 -2.47 -23.13 6.47
N ALA A 164 -3.76 -22.75 6.44
CA ALA A 164 -4.81 -23.48 7.15
C ALA A 164 -5.01 -24.90 6.59
N GLY A 165 -4.95 -25.08 5.26
CA GLY A 165 -5.03 -26.38 4.61
C GLY A 165 -3.85 -27.28 4.95
N ASP A 166 -2.64 -26.74 4.96
CA ASP A 166 -1.42 -27.46 5.32
C ASP A 166 -1.41 -27.89 6.79
N ALA A 167 -1.83 -27.02 7.70
CA ALA A 167 -1.99 -27.36 9.11
C ALA A 167 -2.98 -28.52 9.30
N ALA A 168 -4.11 -28.50 8.60
CA ALA A 168 -5.09 -29.59 8.63
C ALA A 168 -4.52 -30.91 8.06
N ASN A 169 -3.75 -30.84 6.97
CA ASN A 169 -3.09 -32.00 6.37
C ASN A 169 -2.04 -32.62 7.30
N VAL A 170 -1.24 -31.80 7.98
CA VAL A 170 -0.25 -32.27 8.97
C VAL A 170 -0.96 -32.89 10.17
N ALA A 171 -1.99 -32.24 10.71
CA ALA A 171 -2.78 -32.77 11.82
C ALA A 171 -3.41 -34.13 11.45
N SER A 172 -3.94 -34.28 10.23
CA SER A 172 -4.47 -35.54 9.72
C SER A 172 -3.40 -36.64 9.62
N LYS A 173 -2.20 -36.31 9.11
CA LYS A 173 -1.08 -37.27 9.02
C LYS A 173 -0.55 -37.69 10.40
N VAL A 174 -0.44 -36.74 11.34
CA VAL A 174 -0.05 -37.03 12.73
C VAL A 174 -1.11 -37.90 13.40
N ALA A 175 -2.39 -37.55 13.25
CA ALA A 175 -3.49 -38.39 13.74
C ALA A 175 -3.46 -39.79 13.12
N ALA A 176 -3.26 -39.93 11.82
CA ALA A 176 -3.14 -41.23 11.15
C ALA A 176 -1.95 -42.06 11.67
N ASN A 177 -0.80 -41.43 11.93
CA ASN A 177 0.38 -42.09 12.49
C ASN A 177 0.19 -42.50 13.96
N VAL A 178 -0.51 -41.68 14.76
CA VAL A 178 -0.83 -41.99 16.16
C VAL A 178 -1.91 -43.09 16.23
N ILE A 179 -2.94 -43.03 15.38
CA ILE A 179 -4.01 -44.03 15.29
C ILE A 179 -3.46 -45.36 14.74
N GLY A 180 -2.47 -45.34 13.85
CA GLY A 180 -1.73 -46.52 13.41
C GLY A 180 -0.93 -47.21 14.52
N ALA A 181 -0.59 -46.48 15.58
CA ALA A 181 0.11 -46.99 16.77
C ALA A 181 -0.83 -47.40 17.92
N SER A 182 -2.08 -46.93 17.94
CA SER A 182 -3.06 -47.24 19.00
C SER A 182 -4.35 -47.82 18.42
N VAL A 183 -4.46 -49.15 18.47
CA VAL A 183 -5.69 -49.88 18.18
C VAL A 183 -6.81 -49.39 19.12
N ASN A 184 -7.93 -48.98 18.51
CA ASN A 184 -9.26 -48.80 19.11
C ASN A 184 -9.49 -47.52 19.94
N MET A 185 -9.75 -46.39 19.27
CA MET A 185 -10.57 -45.33 19.86
C MET A 185 -11.56 -44.77 18.81
N SER A 186 -12.83 -44.71 19.22
CA SER A 186 -13.96 -44.21 18.46
C SER A 186 -13.69 -42.83 17.87
N SER A 187 -13.99 -42.68 16.58
CA SER A 187 -13.87 -41.47 15.76
C SER A 187 -14.31 -40.20 16.47
N ALA A 188 -13.39 -39.57 17.21
CA ALA A 188 -13.52 -38.17 17.57
C ALA A 188 -13.23 -37.38 16.29
N ALA A 189 -14.31 -36.97 15.62
CA ALA A 189 -14.23 -36.02 14.53
C ALA A 189 -13.43 -34.80 15.02
N THR A 190 -12.28 -34.57 14.40
CA THR A 190 -11.47 -33.37 14.59
C THR A 190 -12.39 -32.19 14.33
N LEU A 191 -12.68 -31.43 15.40
CA LEU A 191 -13.44 -30.20 15.28
C LEU A 191 -12.70 -29.32 14.25
N PRO A 192 -13.38 -28.74 13.25
CA PRO A 192 -12.76 -27.76 12.40
C PRO A 192 -12.25 -26.62 13.29
N ASP A 193 -10.99 -26.24 13.12
CA ASP A 193 -10.39 -25.14 13.86
C ASP A 193 -11.33 -23.94 13.84
N THR A 194 -11.59 -23.37 15.02
CA THR A 194 -12.48 -22.22 15.15
C THR A 194 -12.02 -21.11 14.20
N PRO A 195 -12.92 -20.46 13.44
CA PRO A 195 -12.51 -19.43 12.49
C PRO A 195 -11.68 -18.37 13.21
N PHE A 196 -10.52 -18.02 12.62
CA PHE A 196 -9.55 -17.04 13.16
C PHE A 196 -8.70 -17.49 14.36
N SER A 197 -8.66 -18.79 14.69
CA SER A 197 -7.70 -19.31 15.68
C SER A 197 -6.24 -18.97 15.32
N ASP A 198 -5.90 -18.95 14.03
CA ASP A 198 -4.59 -18.59 13.49
C ASP A 198 -4.21 -17.10 13.68
N LEU A 199 -5.20 -16.24 13.92
CA LEU A 199 -4.99 -14.82 14.19
C LEU A 199 -5.04 -14.48 15.68
N PHE A 200 -5.93 -15.13 16.44
CA PHE A 200 -6.19 -14.75 17.83
C PHE A 200 -5.71 -15.79 18.85
N GLY A 201 -5.31 -16.99 18.40
CA GLY A 201 -4.86 -18.09 19.26
C GLY A 201 -3.39 -18.01 19.68
N GLU A 202 -2.53 -17.40 18.87
CA GLU A 202 -1.08 -17.26 19.12
C GLU A 202 -0.71 -16.04 19.98
N GLY A 203 -1.72 -15.31 20.47
CA GLY A 203 -1.55 -14.09 21.28
C GLY A 203 -1.75 -12.79 20.49
N TRP A 204 -1.99 -11.70 21.24
CA TRP A 204 -2.40 -10.42 20.64
C TRP A 204 -1.34 -9.81 19.71
N PHE A 205 -0.05 -10.00 20.00
CA PHE A 205 1.04 -9.39 19.24
C PHE A 205 1.17 -10.04 17.85
N THR A 206 1.21 -11.37 17.76
CA THR A 206 1.29 -12.09 16.48
C THR A 206 0.07 -11.80 15.60
N GLY A 207 -1.13 -11.83 16.18
CA GLY A 207 -2.36 -11.45 15.47
C GLY A 207 -2.33 -10.02 14.95
N PHE A 208 -1.92 -9.07 15.80
CA PHE A 208 -1.73 -7.67 15.41
C PHE A 208 -0.73 -7.54 14.26
N MET A 209 0.40 -8.25 14.32
CA MET A 209 1.45 -8.17 13.30
C MET A 209 0.99 -8.73 11.95
N LYS A 210 0.32 -9.89 11.94
CA LYS A 210 -0.31 -10.46 10.73
C LYS A 210 -1.30 -9.47 10.10
N ILE A 211 -2.17 -8.85 10.89
CA ILE A 211 -3.12 -7.84 10.41
C ILE A 211 -2.40 -6.57 9.93
N ASN A 212 -1.41 -6.09 10.66
CA ASN A 212 -0.66 -4.88 10.34
C ASN A 212 0.05 -5.00 8.99
N MET A 213 0.78 -6.10 8.81
CA MET A 213 1.55 -6.36 7.60
C MET A 213 0.66 -6.55 6.37
N HIS A 214 -0.48 -7.22 6.52
CA HIS A 214 -1.30 -7.67 5.39
C HIS A 214 -2.67 -6.98 5.24
N ALA A 215 -3.05 -6.03 6.09
CA ALA A 215 -4.32 -5.31 5.93
C ALA A 215 -4.16 -3.81 6.10
N ILE A 216 -3.45 -3.36 7.13
CA ILE A 216 -3.44 -1.93 7.50
C ILE A 216 -2.86 -1.06 6.39
N ASN A 217 -1.81 -1.49 5.69
CA ASN A 217 -1.27 -0.74 4.55
C ASN A 217 -2.31 -0.47 3.45
N SER A 218 -3.18 -1.44 3.15
CA SER A 218 -4.27 -1.24 2.19
C SER A 218 -5.32 -0.26 2.71
N CYS A 219 -5.63 -0.28 4.01
CA CYS A 219 -6.52 0.69 4.63
C CYS A 219 -5.94 2.10 4.57
N ILE A 220 -4.65 2.26 4.91
CA ILE A 220 -3.92 3.52 4.83
C ILE A 220 -3.97 4.07 3.40
N MET A 221 -3.63 3.25 2.40
CA MET A 221 -3.65 3.70 1.00
C MET A 221 -5.06 3.99 0.49
N THR A 222 -6.09 3.32 1.00
CA THR A 222 -7.49 3.65 0.71
C THR A 222 -7.88 5.01 1.28
N ILE A 223 -7.52 5.29 2.54
CA ILE A 223 -7.74 6.59 3.19
C ILE A 223 -6.98 7.68 2.43
N GLU A 224 -5.73 7.41 2.06
CA GLU A 224 -4.90 8.30 1.26
C GLU A 224 -5.57 8.65 -0.08
N CYS A 225 -6.02 7.63 -0.82
CA CYS A 225 -6.72 7.79 -2.09
C CYS A 225 -7.99 8.63 -1.94
N LEU A 226 -8.79 8.40 -0.89
CA LEU A 226 -10.10 9.02 -0.71
C LEU A 226 -10.03 10.42 -0.07
N PHE A 227 -9.09 10.66 0.86
CA PHE A 227 -9.13 11.83 1.76
C PHE A 227 -7.90 12.71 1.72
N PHE A 228 -6.69 12.15 1.58
CA PHE A 228 -5.47 12.94 1.81
C PHE A 228 -4.88 13.54 0.54
N ASN A 229 -5.09 12.91 -0.61
CA ASN A 229 -4.65 13.45 -1.89
C ASN A 229 -5.80 13.69 -2.87
N SER A 230 -5.53 14.59 -3.82
CA SER A 230 -6.40 14.95 -4.94
C SER A 230 -5.80 14.54 -6.30
N ILE A 231 -4.95 13.51 -6.32
CA ILE A 231 -4.30 13.00 -7.54
C ILE A 231 -5.35 12.42 -8.48
N LYS A 232 -5.49 12.99 -9.68
CA LYS A 232 -6.45 12.53 -10.70
C LYS A 232 -5.94 11.30 -11.45
N LYS A 233 -6.82 10.70 -12.25
CA LYS A 233 -6.45 9.62 -13.17
C LYS A 233 -5.32 10.09 -14.12
N PRO A 234 -4.30 9.24 -14.38
CA PRO A 234 -3.23 9.58 -15.30
C PRO A 234 -3.78 9.81 -16.71
N HIS A 235 -3.22 10.78 -17.44
CA HIS A 235 -3.57 11.00 -18.85
C HIS A 235 -3.22 9.78 -19.73
N ALA A 236 -2.13 9.09 -19.41
CA ALA A 236 -1.68 7.87 -20.11
C ALA A 236 -2.03 6.62 -19.27
N ILE A 237 -3.31 6.28 -19.18
CA ILE A 237 -3.79 5.12 -18.41
C ILE A 237 -3.14 3.83 -18.90
N GLY A 238 -3.08 3.60 -20.23
CA GLY A 238 -2.48 2.39 -20.80
C GLY A 238 -1.01 2.21 -20.41
N SER A 239 -0.21 3.29 -20.44
CA SER A 239 1.18 3.24 -19.97
C SER A 239 1.26 2.92 -18.49
N SER A 240 0.34 3.42 -17.67
CA SER A 240 0.34 3.16 -16.23
C SER A 240 0.00 1.70 -15.93
N ILE A 241 -0.93 1.10 -16.67
CA ILE A 241 -1.27 -0.33 -16.58
C ILE A 241 -0.05 -1.19 -16.96
N LEU A 242 0.57 -0.92 -18.11
CA LEU A 242 1.74 -1.67 -18.57
C LEU A 242 2.91 -1.55 -17.60
N CYS A 243 3.20 -0.36 -17.09
CA CYS A 243 4.25 -0.16 -16.11
C CYS A 243 3.94 -0.87 -14.78
N THR A 244 2.68 -0.88 -14.35
CA THR A 244 2.27 -1.61 -13.12
C THR A 244 2.46 -3.12 -13.30
N ALA A 245 2.00 -3.68 -14.42
CA ALA A 245 2.21 -5.08 -14.75
C ALA A 245 3.71 -5.43 -14.86
N ALA A 246 4.51 -4.56 -15.48
CA ALA A 246 5.96 -4.72 -15.58
C ALA A 246 6.64 -4.68 -14.21
N LEU A 247 6.21 -3.80 -13.29
CA LEU A 247 6.72 -3.76 -11.92
C LEU A 247 6.36 -5.02 -11.14
N SER A 248 5.16 -5.57 -11.31
CA SER A 248 4.79 -6.86 -10.73
C SER A 248 5.64 -8.01 -11.29
N GLY A 249 5.90 -8.02 -12.60
CA GLY A 249 6.83 -8.98 -13.20
C GLY A 249 8.26 -8.82 -12.67
N LEU A 250 8.73 -7.59 -12.49
CA LEU A 250 10.03 -7.30 -11.89
C LEU A 250 10.12 -7.82 -10.45
N TYR A 251 9.04 -7.72 -9.67
CA TYR A 251 9.00 -8.32 -8.34
C TYR A 251 9.12 -9.85 -8.39
N LEU A 252 8.50 -10.53 -9.36
CA LEU A 252 8.69 -11.99 -9.51
C LEU A 252 10.14 -12.35 -9.80
N VAL A 253 10.82 -11.58 -10.66
CA VAL A 253 12.26 -11.72 -10.90
C VAL A 253 13.05 -11.48 -9.62
N TRP A 254 12.69 -10.45 -8.84
CA TRP A 254 13.30 -10.16 -7.55
C TRP A 254 13.12 -11.31 -6.55
N GLY A 255 11.93 -11.91 -6.47
CA GLY A 255 11.67 -13.09 -5.66
C GLY A 255 12.48 -14.32 -6.09
N GLY A 256 12.71 -14.49 -7.40
CA GLY A 256 13.61 -15.52 -7.93
C GLY A 256 15.07 -15.31 -7.53
N ILE A 257 15.55 -14.06 -7.55
CA ILE A 257 16.86 -13.70 -6.99
C ILE A 257 16.88 -14.01 -5.48
N GLY A 258 15.79 -13.72 -4.77
CA GLY A 258 15.57 -14.09 -3.38
C GLY A 258 15.88 -15.57 -3.13
N LYS A 259 15.26 -16.49 -3.87
CA LYS A 259 15.56 -17.92 -3.77
C LYS A 259 17.04 -18.24 -3.94
N SER A 260 17.72 -17.61 -4.89
CA SER A 260 19.15 -17.87 -5.10
C SER A 260 20.04 -17.41 -3.93
N VAL A 261 19.60 -16.43 -3.14
CA VAL A 261 20.35 -15.83 -2.03
C VAL A 261 19.96 -16.42 -0.67
N SER A 262 18.66 -16.58 -0.41
CA SER A 262 18.12 -17.04 0.88
C SER A 262 17.71 -18.51 0.89
N GLY A 263 17.69 -19.18 -0.27
CA GLY A 263 17.29 -20.58 -0.41
C GLY A 263 15.78 -20.83 -0.52
N LYS A 264 14.94 -19.81 -0.30
CA LYS A 264 13.47 -19.93 -0.37
C LYS A 264 12.84 -18.83 -1.22
N PHE A 265 11.71 -19.17 -1.84
CA PHE A 265 10.88 -18.19 -2.53
C PHE A 265 10.05 -17.36 -1.53
N PRO A 266 9.71 -16.11 -1.85
CA PRO A 266 8.86 -15.28 -1.00
C PRO A 266 7.39 -15.73 -0.98
N PHE A 267 6.98 -16.56 -1.93
CA PHE A 267 5.65 -17.15 -1.97
C PHE A 267 5.74 -18.66 -2.22
N PHE A 268 4.91 -19.41 -1.50
CA PHE A 268 4.78 -20.87 -1.61
C PHE A 268 4.51 -21.29 -3.06
N TRP A 269 3.66 -20.54 -3.77
CA TRP A 269 3.24 -20.85 -5.14
C TRP A 269 4.30 -20.57 -6.22
N MET A 270 5.43 -20.00 -5.85
CA MET A 270 6.60 -19.89 -6.74
C MET A 270 7.45 -21.16 -6.72
N ASP A 271 7.24 -22.05 -5.75
CA ASP A 271 8.02 -23.27 -5.60
C ASP A 271 7.38 -24.46 -6.32
N GLU A 272 8.12 -25.04 -7.27
CA GLU A 272 7.66 -26.19 -8.05
C GLU A 272 7.38 -27.40 -7.15
N GLU A 273 8.18 -27.59 -6.10
CA GLU A 273 8.03 -28.72 -5.18
C GLU A 273 6.75 -28.62 -4.34
N GLN A 274 6.30 -27.40 -4.03
CA GLN A 274 5.08 -27.18 -3.26
C GLN A 274 3.82 -27.25 -4.12
N VAL A 275 3.88 -26.71 -5.34
CA VAL A 275 2.72 -26.67 -6.25
C VAL A 275 2.61 -27.95 -7.12
N GLY A 276 3.70 -28.69 -7.26
CA GLY A 276 3.77 -29.97 -7.96
C GLY A 276 3.97 -29.90 -9.48
N SER A 277 4.01 -28.71 -10.09
CA SER A 277 4.28 -28.55 -11.53
C SER A 277 4.75 -27.14 -11.90
N LYS A 278 5.67 -27.06 -12.88
CA LYS A 278 6.10 -25.79 -13.51
C LYS A 278 4.96 -25.03 -14.17
N GLU A 279 4.00 -25.74 -14.74
CA GLU A 279 2.84 -25.11 -15.38
C GLU A 279 1.99 -24.37 -14.36
N ALA A 280 1.79 -24.96 -13.18
CA ALA A 280 1.05 -24.33 -12.10
C ALA A 280 1.78 -23.11 -11.54
N VAL A 281 3.10 -23.18 -11.33
CA VAL A 281 3.93 -22.00 -10.98
C VAL A 281 3.76 -20.89 -12.01
N SER A 282 3.79 -21.22 -13.32
CA SER A 282 3.60 -20.23 -14.39
C SER A 282 2.22 -19.58 -14.36
N LEU A 283 1.18 -20.35 -14.02
CA LEU A 283 -0.18 -19.87 -13.87
C LEU A 283 -0.33 -18.92 -12.68
N TYR A 284 0.26 -19.25 -11.52
CA TYR A 284 0.28 -18.36 -10.36
C TYR A 284 1.04 -17.05 -10.63
N CYS A 285 2.20 -17.13 -11.28
CA CYS A 285 2.96 -15.94 -11.70
C CYS A 285 2.15 -15.06 -12.66
N THR A 286 1.45 -15.67 -13.63
CA THR A 286 0.55 -14.93 -14.54
C THR A 286 -0.63 -14.32 -13.78
N GLY A 287 -1.21 -15.06 -12.83
CA GLY A 287 -2.25 -14.60 -11.94
C GLY A 287 -1.82 -13.42 -11.08
N PHE A 288 -0.59 -13.42 -10.56
CA PHE A 288 0.00 -12.32 -9.80
C PHE A 288 0.09 -11.04 -10.64
N VAL A 289 0.57 -11.15 -11.88
CA VAL A 289 0.60 -10.00 -12.80
C VAL A 289 -0.82 -9.55 -13.17
N GLY A 290 -1.75 -10.47 -13.43
CA GLY A 290 -3.15 -10.16 -13.69
C GLY A 290 -3.83 -9.46 -12.50
N LEU A 291 -3.54 -9.89 -11.28
CA LEU A 291 -4.03 -9.30 -10.05
C LEU A 291 -3.59 -7.83 -9.92
N SER A 292 -2.38 -7.49 -10.35
CA SER A 292 -1.90 -6.10 -10.35
C SER A 292 -2.80 -5.17 -11.18
N VAL A 293 -3.29 -5.65 -12.32
CA VAL A 293 -4.19 -4.89 -13.20
C VAL A 293 -5.58 -4.78 -12.58
N MET A 294 -6.07 -5.83 -11.93
CA MET A 294 -7.33 -5.78 -11.17
C MET A 294 -7.26 -4.78 -10.01
N MET A 295 -6.16 -4.78 -9.26
CA MET A 295 -5.95 -3.85 -8.14
C MET A 295 -5.72 -2.41 -8.60
N PHE A 296 -5.13 -2.22 -9.78
CA PHE A 296 -5.08 -0.92 -10.45
C PHE A 296 -6.49 -0.40 -10.78
N ALA A 297 -7.37 -1.26 -11.29
CA ALA A 297 -8.77 -0.89 -11.52
C ALA A 297 -9.51 -0.53 -10.22
N LEU A 298 -9.28 -1.30 -9.15
CA LEU A 298 -9.84 -1.01 -7.82
C LEU A 298 -9.39 0.36 -7.29
N MET A 299 -8.09 0.67 -7.35
CA MET A 299 -7.54 1.98 -7.00
C MET A 299 -8.24 3.11 -7.75
N HIS A 300 -8.41 2.96 -9.07
CA HIS A 300 -9.11 3.98 -9.86
C HIS A 300 -10.62 4.04 -9.60
N GLY A 301 -11.22 2.95 -9.11
CA GLY A 301 -12.55 2.95 -8.52
C GLY A 301 -12.65 3.91 -7.35
N PHE A 302 -11.73 3.83 -6.38
CA PHE A 302 -11.68 4.77 -5.24
C PHE A 302 -11.46 6.22 -5.69
N VAL A 303 -10.55 6.45 -6.63
CA VAL A 303 -10.33 7.78 -7.23
C VAL A 303 -11.62 8.32 -7.84
N GLY A 304 -12.35 7.49 -8.61
CA GLY A 304 -13.61 7.88 -9.22
C GLY A 304 -14.73 8.16 -8.20
N ILE A 305 -14.81 7.36 -7.13
CA ILE A 305 -15.75 7.58 -6.02
C ILE A 305 -15.48 8.95 -5.38
N ARG A 306 -14.23 9.22 -4.99
CA ARG A 306 -13.83 10.52 -4.42
C ARG A 306 -14.17 11.68 -5.34
N GLU A 307 -13.77 11.62 -6.62
CA GLU A 307 -14.04 12.70 -7.59
C GLU A 307 -15.56 12.96 -7.75
N SER A 308 -16.37 11.91 -7.73
CA SER A 308 -17.83 12.03 -7.77
C SER A 308 -18.38 12.72 -6.52
N LEU A 309 -17.88 12.36 -5.34
CA LEU A 309 -18.33 12.92 -4.06
C LEU A 309 -17.90 14.39 -3.89
N THR A 310 -16.67 14.74 -4.27
CA THR A 310 -16.14 16.09 -4.11
C THR A 310 -16.83 17.07 -5.06
N ARG A 311 -17.11 16.65 -6.31
CA ARG A 311 -17.88 17.46 -7.26
C ARG A 311 -19.31 17.74 -6.77
N ARG A 312 -19.98 16.76 -6.16
CA ARG A 312 -21.31 16.95 -5.56
C ARG A 312 -21.28 17.94 -4.39
N SER A 313 -20.23 17.87 -3.57
CA SER A 313 -20.02 18.80 -2.46
C SER A 313 -19.82 20.24 -2.97
N GLU A 314 -19.10 20.42 -4.07
CA GLU A 314 -18.89 21.74 -4.69
C GLU A 314 -20.20 22.33 -5.22
N SER A 315 -21.01 21.54 -5.91
CA SER A 315 -22.31 22.01 -6.43
C SER A 315 -23.27 22.40 -5.32
N ARG A 316 -23.28 21.68 -4.19
CA ARG A 316 -24.17 22.00 -3.07
C ARG A 316 -23.75 23.29 -2.37
N GLY A 317 -22.45 23.46 -2.11
CA GLY A 317 -21.94 24.69 -1.49
C GLY A 317 -22.08 25.94 -2.36
N ALA A 318 -22.08 25.80 -3.69
CA ALA A 318 -22.33 26.90 -4.60
C ALA A 318 -23.79 27.38 -4.54
N ASN A 319 -24.75 26.45 -4.46
CA ASN A 319 -26.16 26.79 -4.33
C ASN A 319 -26.46 27.48 -2.97
N GLU A 320 -25.89 26.98 -1.87
CA GLU A 320 -26.05 27.59 -0.54
C GLU A 320 -25.51 29.03 -0.48
N SER A 321 -24.48 29.37 -1.27
CA SER A 321 -23.93 30.73 -1.34
C SER A 321 -24.70 31.70 -2.24
N LEU A 322 -25.58 31.21 -3.10
CA LEU A 322 -26.43 32.06 -3.96
C LEU A 322 -27.76 32.41 -3.26
N ASP A 323 -28.17 31.59 -2.29
CA ASP A 323 -29.40 31.77 -1.51
C ASP A 323 -29.21 32.60 -0.23
N SER A 324 -27.98 33.06 0.06
CA SER A 324 -27.58 33.86 1.23
C SER A 324 -27.19 35.29 0.84
#